data_AF-A0ABD0K582-F1
#
_entry.id   AF-A0ABD0K582-F1
#
_cell.length_a   1.000
_cell.length_b   1.000
_cell.length_c   1.000
_cell.angle_alpha   90.00
_cell.angle_beta   90.00
_cell.angle_gamma   90.00
#
_symmetry.space_group_name_H-M   'P 1'
#
loop_
_entity.id
_entity.type
_entity.pdbx_description
1 polymer ?
#
loop_
_entity_poly.entity_id
_entity_poly.type
_entity_poly.pdbx_seq_one_letter_code
_entity_poly.pdbx_strand_id
1 'polypeptide(L)'
;MLLLRLLLFLLGGGDDNVLATEVMGSLFLPPGATINVEFIPNAGVRLLNVATKDSGTYSVHVNINLHGSIVTEVQTVETPSNQTVPSTSSSDGTFFLSLPSPVATGEYTCFLDNSSPASLCVESDSSLRKGASVVVDKMDARFAILASQMAAQEQEKTDLQNQLTDMKLREELMEQENAALQLQLDNLAAKIDAATQSVSFLASISSQTAQASEFNSGERIAFTITHLNNGNAYDRDTGVFTAPVNGTYVFLANLQLHSSSPSRRNVYTILKLGGSDVLTCYIAYDDYYDMGSCDVVLYMTAGQQVWLEIFSGGGGITLDSPSSSAFSGALIHTDI
;
A
#
# COMPACT_ATOMS: atom_id res chain seq x y z
N MET A 1 29.98 -37.84 -57.51
CA MET A 1 29.74 -36.42 -57.85
C MET A 1 29.54 -35.69 -56.54
N LEU A 2 30.51 -34.86 -56.12
CA LEU A 2 30.39 -34.06 -54.91
C LEU A 2 29.45 -32.88 -55.18
N LEU A 3 28.59 -32.55 -54.22
CA LEU A 3 27.77 -31.34 -54.25
C LEU A 3 28.25 -30.38 -53.16
N LEU A 4 28.66 -29.19 -53.57
CA LEU A 4 28.87 -28.06 -52.67
C LEU A 4 27.59 -27.22 -52.64
N ARG A 5 27.07 -26.93 -51.44
CA ARG A 5 25.92 -26.02 -51.28
C ARG A 5 26.29 -24.87 -50.36
N LEU A 6 26.12 -23.65 -50.85
CA LEU A 6 26.20 -22.42 -50.04
C LEU A 6 24.78 -21.95 -49.72
N LEU A 7 24.50 -21.65 -48.45
CA LEU A 7 23.18 -21.18 -48.00
C LEU A 7 23.34 -19.86 -47.24
N LEU A 8 22.56 -18.84 -47.60
CA LEU A 8 22.49 -17.56 -46.87
C LEU A 8 21.17 -17.49 -46.09
N PHE A 9 21.21 -17.12 -44.81
CA PHE A 9 20.03 -16.89 -43.96
C PHE A 9 19.99 -15.47 -43.39
N LEU A 10 18.78 -15.00 -43.08
CA LEU A 10 18.53 -13.84 -42.22
C LEU A 10 17.98 -14.32 -40.88
N LEU A 11 18.73 -14.10 -39.81
CA LEU A 11 18.39 -14.48 -38.44
C LEU A 11 17.77 -13.26 -37.73
N GLY A 12 16.44 -13.17 -37.78
CA GLY A 12 15.67 -12.12 -37.14
C GLY A 12 14.18 -12.23 -37.46
N GLY A 13 13.37 -12.60 -36.47
CA GLY A 13 11.91 -12.72 -36.61
C GLY A 13 11.32 -14.11 -36.38
N GLY A 14 11.98 -14.99 -35.62
CA GLY A 14 11.39 -16.25 -35.13
C GLY A 14 11.49 -17.45 -36.06
N ASP A 15 11.80 -17.26 -37.35
CA ASP A 15 12.07 -18.34 -38.31
C ASP A 15 13.29 -18.00 -39.18
N ASP A 16 14.24 -18.95 -39.29
CA ASP A 16 15.43 -18.85 -40.12
C ASP A 16 15.06 -18.88 -41.61
N ASN A 17 14.93 -17.72 -42.24
CA ASN A 17 14.55 -17.63 -43.64
C ASN A 17 15.78 -17.77 -44.55
N VAL A 18 15.83 -18.86 -45.33
CA VAL A 18 16.81 -19.02 -46.42
C VAL A 18 16.57 -17.90 -47.44
N LEU A 19 17.61 -17.16 -47.78
CA LEU A 19 17.55 -16.08 -48.77
C LEU A 19 18.08 -16.51 -50.14
N ALA A 20 19.09 -17.38 -50.17
CA ALA A 20 19.67 -17.88 -51.41
C ALA A 20 20.40 -19.21 -51.19
N THR A 21 20.42 -20.06 -52.22
CA THR A 21 21.23 -21.28 -52.26
C THR A 21 22.05 -21.31 -53.54
N GLU A 22 23.35 -21.56 -53.45
CA GLU A 22 24.18 -21.82 -54.62
C GLU A 22 24.62 -23.27 -54.66
N VAL A 23 24.45 -23.93 -55.81
CA VAL A 23 24.88 -25.31 -56.04
C VAL A 23 25.57 -25.41 -57.39
N MET A 24 26.85 -25.80 -57.38
CA MET A 24 27.66 -25.98 -58.61
C MET A 24 27.56 -24.78 -59.57
N GLY A 25 27.72 -23.56 -59.05
CA GLY A 25 27.68 -22.32 -59.84
C GLY A 25 26.29 -21.85 -60.26
N SER A 26 25.23 -22.58 -59.87
CA SER A 26 23.84 -22.20 -60.14
C SER A 26 23.19 -21.64 -58.88
N LEU A 27 22.64 -20.42 -58.98
CA LEU A 27 21.96 -19.73 -57.89
C LEU A 27 20.45 -20.06 -57.90
N PHE A 28 19.92 -20.37 -56.72
CA PHE A 28 18.52 -20.67 -56.47
C PHE A 28 17.97 -19.71 -55.40
N LEU A 29 16.86 -19.04 -55.70
CA LEU A 29 16.17 -18.13 -54.78
C LEU A 29 14.84 -18.75 -54.31
N PRO A 30 14.47 -18.60 -53.04
CA PRO A 30 13.17 -19.06 -52.54
C PRO A 30 12.01 -18.24 -53.16
N PRO A 31 10.82 -18.85 -53.35
CA PRO A 31 9.65 -18.14 -53.82
C PRO A 31 9.26 -17.01 -52.86
N GLY A 32 9.19 -15.76 -53.36
CA GLY A 32 8.80 -14.60 -52.54
C GLY A 32 9.96 -13.86 -51.84
N ALA A 33 11.23 -14.15 -52.20
CA ALA A 33 12.38 -13.42 -51.69
C ALA A 33 12.24 -11.90 -51.95
N THR A 34 12.22 -11.09 -50.89
CA THR A 34 12.09 -9.62 -50.96
C THR A 34 13.41 -8.92 -51.22
N ILE A 35 14.53 -9.60 -50.95
CA ILE A 35 15.89 -9.10 -51.14
C ILE A 35 16.50 -9.86 -52.32
N ASN A 36 17.01 -9.12 -53.32
CA ASN A 36 17.69 -9.73 -54.45
C ASN A 36 19.13 -10.05 -54.06
N VAL A 37 19.50 -11.32 -54.15
CA VAL A 37 20.83 -11.81 -53.81
C VAL A 37 21.59 -12.09 -55.10
N GLU A 38 22.76 -11.49 -55.25
CA GLU A 38 23.67 -11.73 -56.38
C GLU A 38 24.92 -12.44 -55.88
N PHE A 39 25.29 -13.54 -56.52
CA PHE A 39 26.58 -14.17 -56.27
C PHE A 39 27.62 -13.60 -57.22
N ILE A 40 28.69 -13.03 -56.67
CA ILE A 40 29.80 -12.49 -57.42
C ILE A 40 30.92 -13.52 -57.38
N PRO A 41 31.34 -14.09 -58.53
CA PRO A 41 32.30 -15.21 -58.62
C PRO A 41 33.67 -15.01 -57.93
N ASN A 42 33.97 -13.81 -57.42
CA ASN A 42 35.18 -13.48 -56.68
C ASN A 42 34.96 -12.55 -55.47
N ALA A 43 33.71 -12.21 -55.11
CA ALA A 43 33.41 -11.30 -53.99
C ALA A 43 32.35 -11.85 -53.02
N GLY A 44 31.92 -13.09 -53.23
CA GLY A 44 30.91 -13.73 -52.38
C GLY A 44 29.50 -13.26 -52.70
N VAL A 45 28.69 -13.03 -51.67
CA VAL A 45 27.26 -12.72 -51.81
C VAL A 45 27.02 -11.22 -51.64
N ARG A 46 26.33 -10.61 -52.61
CA ARG A 46 25.91 -9.21 -52.58
C ARG A 46 24.40 -9.12 -52.45
N LEU A 47 23.93 -8.34 -51.47
CA LEU A 47 22.52 -8.00 -51.33
C LEU A 47 22.22 -6.73 -52.13
N LEU A 48 21.14 -6.76 -52.90
CA LEU A 48 20.69 -5.67 -53.75
C LEU A 48 19.33 -5.14 -53.24
N ASN A 49 19.14 -3.82 -53.32
CA ASN A 49 17.93 -3.11 -52.90
C ASN A 49 17.59 -3.26 -51.39
N VAL A 50 18.60 -3.22 -50.53
CA VAL A 50 18.46 -3.36 -49.06
C VAL A 50 17.77 -2.13 -48.45
N ALA A 51 16.71 -2.33 -47.68
CA ALA A 51 16.02 -1.31 -46.89
C ALA A 51 16.28 -1.49 -45.38
N THR A 52 15.90 -0.50 -44.56
CA THR A 52 16.10 -0.56 -43.09
C THR A 52 15.39 -1.74 -42.42
N LYS A 53 14.28 -2.22 -42.96
CA LYS A 53 13.59 -3.44 -42.49
C LYS A 53 14.37 -4.74 -42.74
N ASP A 54 15.35 -4.70 -43.63
CA ASP A 54 16.19 -5.82 -44.00
C ASP A 54 17.48 -5.84 -43.15
N SER A 55 17.62 -4.94 -42.16
CA SER A 55 18.74 -5.00 -41.22
C SER A 55 18.58 -6.19 -40.28
N GLY A 56 19.61 -7.04 -40.18
CA GLY A 56 19.61 -8.17 -39.27
C GLY A 56 20.93 -8.92 -39.30
N THR A 57 20.99 -9.99 -38.52
CA THR A 57 22.16 -10.87 -38.52
C THR A 57 22.05 -11.84 -39.68
N TYR A 58 23.04 -11.84 -40.56
CA TYR A 58 23.09 -12.75 -41.70
C TYR A 58 24.08 -13.90 -41.41
N SER A 59 23.74 -15.12 -41.80
CA SER A 59 24.64 -16.26 -41.72
C SER A 59 24.85 -16.93 -43.07
N VAL A 60 26.08 -17.38 -43.34
CA VAL A 60 26.43 -18.16 -44.53
C VAL A 60 26.89 -19.54 -44.08
N HIS A 61 26.21 -20.58 -44.57
CA HIS A 61 26.53 -21.97 -44.26
C HIS A 61 27.10 -22.63 -45.51
N VAL A 62 28.24 -23.29 -45.35
CA VAL A 62 28.88 -24.10 -46.41
C VAL A 62 28.67 -25.56 -46.06
N ASN A 63 27.94 -26.29 -46.91
CA ASN A 63 27.71 -27.71 -46.72
C ASN A 63 28.44 -28.52 -47.80
N ILE A 64 29.36 -29.38 -47.35
CA ILE A 64 30.15 -30.28 -48.19
C ILE A 64 29.67 -31.70 -47.93
N ASN A 65 28.94 -32.28 -48.89
CA ASN A 65 28.53 -33.68 -48.78
C ASN A 65 29.61 -34.59 -49.36
N LEU A 66 30.46 -35.11 -48.47
CA LEU A 66 31.50 -36.09 -48.81
C LEU A 66 31.09 -37.46 -48.29
N HIS A 67 30.66 -38.35 -49.18
CA HIS A 67 30.28 -39.73 -48.85
C HIS A 67 29.27 -39.86 -47.68
N GLY A 68 28.40 -38.87 -47.48
CA GLY A 68 27.33 -38.89 -46.47
C GLY A 68 27.68 -38.38 -45.07
N SER A 69 28.87 -37.79 -44.84
CA SER A 69 29.18 -37.07 -43.59
C SER A 69 29.32 -35.56 -43.81
N ILE A 70 28.74 -34.78 -42.88
CA ILE A 70 28.83 -33.32 -42.81
C ILE A 70 30.04 -32.96 -41.94
N VAL A 71 30.98 -32.18 -42.48
CA VAL A 71 32.14 -31.66 -41.73
C VAL A 71 31.99 -30.15 -41.59
N THR A 72 32.08 -29.63 -40.35
CA THR A 72 32.09 -28.19 -40.03
C THR A 72 33.53 -27.75 -39.78
N GLU A 73 33.99 -26.63 -40.36
CA GLU A 73 35.42 -26.28 -40.42
C GLU A 73 35.69 -24.83 -39.98
N VAL A 74 36.85 -24.58 -39.35
CA VAL A 74 37.23 -23.28 -38.78
C VAL A 74 37.84 -22.38 -39.86
N GLN A 75 37.29 -21.18 -40.05
CA GLN A 75 37.83 -20.16 -40.97
C GLN A 75 38.78 -19.20 -40.24
N THR A 76 39.77 -18.70 -40.99
CA THR A 76 40.77 -17.74 -40.53
C THR A 76 40.49 -16.38 -41.18
N VAL A 77 40.56 -15.31 -40.39
CA VAL A 77 40.37 -13.94 -40.87
C VAL A 77 41.68 -13.20 -40.89
N GLU A 78 42.04 -12.61 -42.03
CA GLU A 78 43.15 -11.66 -42.13
C GLU A 78 42.66 -10.24 -41.83
N THR A 79 43.34 -9.59 -40.90
CA THR A 79 43.09 -8.20 -40.49
C THR A 79 43.78 -7.22 -41.44
N PRO A 80 43.40 -5.93 -41.42
CA PRO A 80 44.08 -4.87 -42.20
C PRO A 80 45.58 -4.72 -41.92
N SER A 81 46.07 -5.31 -40.83
CA SER A 81 47.49 -5.38 -40.45
C SER A 81 48.20 -6.68 -40.90
N ASN A 82 47.57 -7.47 -41.78
CA ASN A 82 48.01 -8.81 -42.22
C ASN A 82 48.23 -9.80 -41.06
N GLN A 83 47.45 -9.67 -39.98
CA GLN A 83 47.43 -10.66 -38.90
C GLN A 83 46.25 -11.60 -39.09
N THR A 84 46.48 -12.90 -38.98
CA THR A 84 45.45 -13.93 -39.03
C THR A 84 44.88 -14.19 -37.64
N VAL A 85 43.56 -14.04 -37.50
CA VAL A 85 42.82 -14.28 -36.25
C VAL A 85 41.82 -15.41 -36.50
N PRO A 86 41.75 -16.44 -35.62
CA PRO A 86 40.75 -17.48 -35.75
C PRO A 86 39.34 -16.91 -35.52
N SER A 87 38.36 -17.41 -36.28
CA SER A 87 36.94 -17.07 -36.06
C SER A 87 36.50 -17.45 -34.64
N THR A 88 35.71 -16.59 -33.99
CA THR A 88 35.54 -16.62 -32.52
C THR A 88 34.53 -17.63 -31.97
N SER A 89 33.65 -18.21 -32.78
CA SER A 89 32.81 -19.35 -32.38
C SER A 89 31.90 -19.78 -33.53
N SER A 90 31.50 -21.05 -33.48
CA SER A 90 30.47 -21.67 -34.32
C SER A 90 29.29 -22.06 -33.42
N SER A 91 28.12 -21.48 -33.66
CA SER A 91 26.84 -22.09 -33.24
C SER A 91 26.01 -22.30 -34.50
N ASP A 92 25.48 -23.50 -34.68
CA ASP A 92 24.62 -23.91 -35.79
C ASP A 92 25.21 -23.76 -37.21
N GLY A 93 26.53 -23.63 -37.34
CA GLY A 93 27.20 -23.45 -38.64
C GLY A 93 27.36 -22.00 -39.08
N THR A 94 27.09 -21.03 -38.19
CA THR A 94 27.38 -19.60 -38.37
C THR A 94 28.72 -19.24 -37.75
N PHE A 95 29.56 -18.51 -38.48
CA PHE A 95 30.87 -18.04 -38.00
C PHE A 95 30.81 -16.56 -37.63
N PHE A 96 31.23 -16.23 -36.41
CA PHE A 96 31.27 -14.84 -35.93
C PHE A 96 32.71 -14.33 -35.83
N LEU A 97 32.96 -13.16 -36.41
CA LEU A 97 34.20 -12.39 -36.24
C LEU A 97 34.00 -11.32 -35.17
N SER A 98 34.57 -11.52 -33.99
CA SER A 98 34.63 -10.48 -32.96
C SER A 98 35.79 -9.53 -33.25
N LEU A 99 35.48 -8.30 -33.66
CA LEU A 99 36.49 -7.27 -33.87
C LEU A 99 36.90 -6.64 -32.53
N PRO A 100 38.21 -6.60 -32.18
CA PRO A 100 38.67 -5.99 -30.95
C PRO A 100 38.40 -4.47 -30.95
N SER A 101 38.00 -3.92 -29.81
CA SER A 101 37.85 -2.47 -29.64
C SER A 101 39.21 -1.85 -29.29
N PRO A 102 39.67 -0.79 -29.99
CA PRO A 102 39.00 -0.11 -31.11
C PRO A 102 39.19 -0.83 -32.46
N VAL A 103 38.11 -0.87 -33.26
CA VAL A 103 38.13 -1.49 -34.60
C VAL A 103 39.10 -0.76 -35.53
N ALA A 104 39.93 -1.51 -36.26
CA ALA A 104 40.85 -0.96 -37.25
C ALA A 104 40.14 -0.70 -38.57
N THR A 105 40.52 0.38 -39.26
CA THR A 105 40.00 0.67 -40.60
C THR A 105 40.70 -0.21 -41.63
N GLY A 106 39.94 -0.79 -42.54
CA GLY A 106 40.49 -1.52 -43.67
C GLY A 106 39.67 -2.73 -44.05
N GLU A 107 40.26 -3.55 -44.92
CA GLU A 107 39.65 -4.75 -45.48
C GLU A 107 39.94 -5.94 -44.55
N TYR A 108 38.88 -6.62 -44.12
CA TYR A 108 38.93 -7.87 -43.37
C TYR A 108 38.53 -9.00 -44.30
N THR A 109 39.43 -9.94 -44.55
CA THR A 109 39.20 -11.03 -45.50
C THR A 109 39.10 -12.36 -44.77
N CYS A 110 37.99 -13.05 -44.97
CA CYS A 110 37.77 -14.38 -44.44
C CYS A 110 37.99 -15.42 -45.54
N PHE A 111 38.84 -16.41 -45.29
CA PHE A 111 39.14 -17.46 -46.28
C PHE A 111 39.24 -18.83 -45.63
N LEU A 112 39.09 -19.86 -46.46
CA LEU A 112 39.29 -21.25 -46.05
C LEU A 112 40.79 -21.51 -45.87
N ASP A 113 41.20 -21.96 -44.68
CA ASP A 113 42.60 -22.27 -44.43
C ASP A 113 43.08 -23.38 -45.38
N ASN A 114 44.18 -23.09 -46.10
CA ASN A 114 44.73 -23.98 -47.10
C ASN A 114 45.31 -25.27 -46.49
N SER A 115 45.63 -25.24 -45.19
CA SER A 115 46.07 -26.41 -44.43
C SER A 115 44.93 -27.34 -44.00
N SER A 116 43.68 -26.90 -44.17
CA SER A 116 42.52 -27.64 -43.70
C SER A 116 42.05 -28.70 -44.72
N PRO A 117 41.59 -29.89 -44.28
CA PRO A 117 41.25 -30.99 -45.20
C PRO A 117 40.19 -30.66 -46.25
N ALA A 118 39.27 -29.72 -45.98
CA ALA A 118 38.28 -29.35 -47.00
C ALA A 118 38.87 -28.48 -48.11
N SER A 119 40.03 -27.84 -47.91
CA SER A 119 40.69 -27.05 -48.94
C SER A 119 41.00 -27.94 -50.16
N LEU A 120 41.44 -29.18 -49.94
CA LEU A 120 41.73 -30.19 -50.97
C LEU A 120 40.51 -30.56 -51.83
N CYS A 121 39.31 -30.30 -51.33
CA CYS A 121 38.05 -30.63 -52.00
C CYS A 121 37.47 -29.45 -52.81
N VAL A 122 38.10 -28.29 -52.72
CA VAL A 122 37.69 -27.05 -53.38
C VAL A 122 38.63 -26.78 -54.55
N GLU A 123 38.08 -26.60 -55.76
CA GLU A 123 38.85 -26.28 -56.97
C GLU A 123 39.75 -25.06 -56.76
N SER A 124 40.93 -25.06 -57.38
CA SER A 124 41.97 -24.05 -57.18
C SER A 124 41.51 -22.62 -57.43
N ASP A 125 40.50 -22.42 -58.29
CA ASP A 125 39.94 -21.11 -58.64
C ASP A 125 38.67 -20.72 -57.86
N SER A 126 38.23 -21.53 -56.90
CA SER A 126 37.01 -21.26 -56.14
C SER A 126 37.11 -19.96 -55.33
N SER A 127 36.01 -19.21 -55.31
CA SER A 127 35.82 -18.01 -54.49
C SER A 127 36.03 -18.27 -52.99
N LEU A 128 35.84 -19.50 -52.53
CA LEU A 128 36.08 -19.91 -51.13
C LEU A 128 37.57 -19.99 -50.75
N ARG A 129 38.46 -20.17 -51.74
CA ARG A 129 39.92 -20.08 -51.55
C ARG A 129 40.44 -18.65 -51.65
N LYS A 130 39.79 -17.81 -52.46
CA LYS A 130 40.17 -16.39 -52.65
C LYS A 130 39.79 -15.52 -51.45
N GLY A 131 38.76 -15.95 -50.70
CA GLY A 131 38.27 -15.26 -49.51
C GLY A 131 37.20 -14.20 -49.82
N ALA A 132 36.38 -13.90 -48.83
CA ALA A 132 35.38 -12.84 -48.86
C ALA A 132 35.84 -11.68 -47.99
N SER A 133 35.85 -10.48 -48.54
CA SER A 133 36.32 -9.27 -47.87
C SER A 133 35.20 -8.32 -47.47
N VAL A 134 35.32 -7.72 -46.30
CA VAL A 134 34.48 -6.61 -45.85
C VAL A 134 35.34 -5.41 -45.48
N VAL A 135 34.99 -4.23 -45.99
CA VAL A 135 35.67 -2.98 -45.64
C VAL A 135 34.97 -2.37 -44.44
N VAL A 136 35.74 -2.11 -43.38
CA VAL A 136 35.23 -1.49 -42.16
C VAL A 136 35.78 -0.07 -42.03
N ASP A 137 34.87 0.91 -41.98
CA ASP A 137 35.20 2.29 -41.62
C ASP A 137 35.10 2.47 -40.10
N LYS A 138 36.14 3.03 -39.49
CA LYS A 138 36.23 3.23 -38.04
C LYS A 138 35.27 4.30 -37.54
N MET A 139 34.96 5.32 -38.34
CA MET A 139 33.99 6.36 -38.01
C MET A 139 32.57 5.81 -38.07
N ASP A 140 32.24 4.99 -39.08
CA ASP A 140 30.91 4.37 -39.19
C ASP A 140 30.67 3.35 -38.07
N ALA A 141 31.67 2.51 -37.75
CA ALA A 141 31.59 1.59 -36.62
C ALA A 141 31.40 2.34 -35.28
N ARG A 142 32.12 3.45 -35.08
CA ARG A 142 31.96 4.30 -33.89
C ARG A 142 30.59 4.98 -33.84
N PHE A 143 30.09 5.47 -34.97
CA PHE A 143 28.79 6.11 -35.04
C PHE A 143 27.66 5.13 -34.75
N ALA A 144 27.74 3.90 -35.28
CA ALA A 144 26.78 2.84 -35.00
C ALA A 144 26.76 2.46 -33.50
N ILE A 145 27.94 2.36 -32.86
CA ILE A 145 28.04 2.09 -31.42
C ILE A 145 27.49 3.25 -30.59
N LEU A 146 27.79 4.50 -30.95
CA LEU A 146 27.27 5.66 -30.25
C LEU A 146 25.76 5.79 -30.41
N ALA A 147 25.22 5.53 -31.60
CA ALA A 147 23.78 5.54 -31.85
C ALA A 147 23.05 4.45 -31.04
N SER A 148 23.60 3.24 -30.94
CA SER A 148 23.01 2.17 -30.13
C SER A 148 23.06 2.48 -28.63
N GLN A 149 24.16 3.06 -28.15
CA GLN A 149 24.28 3.53 -26.76
C GLN A 149 23.28 4.65 -26.45
N MET A 150 23.13 5.63 -27.34
CA MET A 150 22.15 6.72 -27.16
C MET A 150 20.71 6.19 -27.13
N ALA A 151 20.37 5.23 -28.00
CA ALA A 151 19.05 4.61 -27.99
C ALA A 151 18.78 3.85 -26.68
N ALA A 152 19.76 3.08 -26.19
CA ALA A 152 19.66 2.37 -24.91
C ALA A 152 19.48 3.34 -23.73
N GLN A 153 20.24 4.44 -23.71
CA GLN A 153 20.12 5.46 -22.67
C GLN A 153 18.76 6.17 -22.68
N GLU A 154 18.19 6.47 -23.86
CA GLU A 154 16.87 7.11 -23.91
C GLU A 154 15.76 6.16 -23.44
N GLN A 155 15.92 4.86 -23.70
CA GLN A 155 14.99 3.85 -23.18
C GLN A 155 15.09 3.72 -21.66
N GLU A 156 16.29 3.67 -21.10
CA GLU A 156 16.51 3.64 -19.64
C GLU A 156 15.94 4.89 -18.95
N LYS A 157 16.15 6.08 -19.54
CA LYS A 157 15.58 7.33 -19.05
C LYS A 157 14.05 7.31 -19.04
N THR A 158 13.44 6.76 -20.07
CA THR A 158 11.98 6.62 -20.15
C THR A 158 11.46 5.68 -19.07
N ASP A 159 12.16 4.56 -18.82
CA ASP A 159 11.79 3.62 -17.75
C ASP A 159 11.91 4.26 -16.37
N LEU A 160 13.02 4.97 -16.10
CA LEU A 160 13.22 5.70 -14.85
C LEU A 160 12.16 6.80 -14.64
N GLN A 161 11.74 7.49 -15.71
CA GLN A 161 10.66 8.47 -15.64
C GLN A 161 9.33 7.81 -15.26
N ASN A 162 9.00 6.66 -15.84
CA ASN A 162 7.81 5.90 -15.50
C ASN A 162 7.83 5.41 -14.05
N GLN A 163 8.96 4.87 -13.59
CA GLN A 163 9.15 4.47 -12.19
C GLN A 163 9.00 5.66 -11.24
N LEU A 164 9.53 6.83 -11.59
CA LEU A 164 9.39 8.04 -10.79
C LEU A 164 7.94 8.51 -10.70
N THR A 165 7.17 8.40 -11.79
CA THR A 165 5.74 8.74 -11.75
C THR A 165 4.94 7.76 -10.89
N ASP A 166 5.24 6.46 -10.93
CA ASP A 166 4.59 5.46 -10.06
C ASP A 166 4.92 5.70 -8.58
N MET A 167 6.19 6.00 -8.26
CA MET A 167 6.60 6.30 -6.89
C MET A 167 5.90 7.55 -6.34
N LYS A 168 5.81 8.63 -7.13
CA LYS A 168 5.09 9.85 -6.72
C LYS A 168 3.61 9.60 -6.47
N LEU A 169 2.97 8.79 -7.32
CA LEU A 169 1.57 8.43 -7.13
C LEU A 169 1.36 7.62 -5.84
N ARG A 170 2.27 6.70 -5.51
CA ARG A 170 2.22 5.95 -4.25
C ARG A 170 2.47 6.83 -3.02
N GLU A 171 3.34 7.83 -3.13
CA GLU A 171 3.58 8.80 -2.07
C GLU A 171 2.33 9.64 -1.80
N GLU A 172 1.69 10.19 -2.84
CA GLU A 172 0.43 10.93 -2.71
C GLU A 172 -0.70 10.06 -2.13
N LEU A 173 -0.80 8.79 -2.56
CA LEU A 173 -1.77 7.85 -2.00
C LEU A 173 -1.51 7.56 -0.52
N MET A 174 -0.24 7.37 -0.14
CA MET A 174 0.14 7.10 1.25
C MET A 174 -0.14 8.32 2.15
N GLU A 175 0.11 9.53 1.65
CA GLU A 175 -0.25 10.76 2.36
C GLU A 175 -1.76 10.88 2.57
N GLN A 176 -2.55 10.51 1.55
CA GLN A 176 -4.01 10.49 1.66
C GLN A 176 -4.50 9.46 2.69
N GLU A 177 -3.95 8.24 2.68
CA GLU A 177 -4.28 7.20 3.66
C GLU A 177 -3.90 7.62 5.09
N ASN A 178 -2.73 8.25 5.27
CA ASN A 178 -2.30 8.77 6.55
C ASN A 178 -3.23 9.86 7.08
N ALA A 179 -3.68 10.78 6.22
CA ALA A 179 -4.64 11.82 6.60
C ALA A 179 -6.00 11.21 7.01
N ALA A 180 -6.47 10.18 6.29
CA ALA A 180 -7.70 9.48 6.63
C ALA A 180 -7.59 8.72 7.96
N LEU A 181 -6.47 8.05 8.20
CA LEU A 181 -6.18 7.37 9.48
C LEU A 181 -6.12 8.36 10.64
N GLN A 182 -5.52 9.54 10.44
CA GLN A 182 -5.48 10.58 11.47
C GLN A 182 -6.89 11.02 11.88
N LEU A 183 -7.79 11.23 10.91
CA LEU A 183 -9.20 11.56 11.21
C LEU A 183 -9.91 10.45 11.99
N GLN A 184 -9.60 9.18 11.70
CA GLN A 184 -10.16 8.05 12.45
C GLN A 184 -9.64 8.02 13.90
N LEU A 185 -8.36 8.33 14.10
CA LEU A 185 -7.76 8.41 15.44
C LEU A 185 -8.39 9.55 16.26
N ASP A 186 -8.58 10.73 15.66
CA ASP A 186 -9.19 11.87 16.34
C ASP A 186 -10.64 11.57 16.73
N ASN A 187 -11.41 10.92 15.85
CA ASN A 187 -12.79 10.50 16.15
C ASN A 187 -12.84 9.42 17.25
N LEU A 188 -11.87 8.49 17.26
CA LEU A 188 -11.78 7.49 18.32
C LEU A 188 -11.42 8.14 19.66
N ALA A 189 -10.49 9.09 19.67
CA ALA A 189 -10.14 9.85 20.86
C ALA A 189 -11.36 10.58 21.43
N ALA A 190 -12.11 11.30 20.59
CA ALA A 190 -13.34 11.98 21.02
C ALA A 190 -14.40 11.01 21.60
N LYS A 191 -14.54 9.81 21.02
CA LYS A 191 -15.43 8.76 21.55
C LYS A 191 -14.95 8.20 22.89
N ILE A 192 -13.64 8.05 23.07
CA ILE A 192 -13.05 7.62 24.35
C ILE A 192 -13.31 8.69 25.41
N ASP A 193 -13.09 9.97 25.10
CA ASP A 193 -13.35 11.08 26.03
C ASP A 193 -14.83 11.11 26.46
N ALA A 194 -15.75 10.99 25.49
CA ALA A 194 -17.18 10.90 25.76
C ALA A 194 -17.54 9.66 26.61
N ALA A 195 -16.93 8.50 26.35
CA ALA A 195 -17.15 7.28 27.13
C ALA A 195 -16.59 7.39 28.56
N THR A 196 -15.51 8.13 28.77
CA THR A 196 -14.95 8.39 30.10
C THR A 196 -15.77 9.38 30.94
N GLN A 197 -16.70 10.12 30.34
CA GLN A 197 -17.62 11.03 31.02
C GLN A 197 -18.91 10.35 31.52
N SER A 198 -18.89 9.04 31.78
CA SER A 198 -20.03 8.38 32.44
C SER A 198 -20.16 8.87 33.88
N VAL A 199 -21.12 9.77 34.10
CA VAL A 199 -21.43 10.32 35.41
C VAL A 199 -22.83 9.88 35.80
N SER A 200 -22.92 9.04 36.81
CA SER A 200 -24.20 8.61 37.39
C SER A 200 -24.01 8.10 38.80
N PHE A 201 -25.01 8.32 39.64
CA PHE A 201 -25.02 7.79 40.99
C PHE A 201 -26.41 7.31 41.38
N LEU A 202 -26.43 6.36 42.31
CA LEU A 202 -27.62 5.91 43.01
C LEU A 202 -27.21 5.64 44.45
N ALA A 203 -27.85 6.34 45.38
CA ALA A 203 -27.63 6.18 46.80
C ALA A 203 -28.96 6.08 47.55
N SER A 204 -28.97 5.35 48.65
CA SER A 204 -30.14 5.18 49.52
C SER A 204 -29.80 5.51 50.97
N ILE A 205 -30.83 5.81 51.76
CA ILE A 205 -30.65 6.16 53.18
C ILE A 205 -30.26 4.92 54.00
N SER A 206 -29.44 5.08 55.05
CA SER A 206 -29.11 4.01 56.00
C SER A 206 -29.93 4.10 57.28
N SER A 207 -30.01 3.00 58.04
CA SER A 207 -30.72 2.96 59.33
C SER A 207 -30.22 4.00 60.32
N GLN A 208 -28.94 4.35 60.26
CA GLN A 208 -28.35 5.39 61.10
C GLN A 208 -28.82 6.79 60.70
N THR A 209 -28.87 7.08 59.38
CA THR A 209 -29.39 8.36 58.88
C THR A 209 -30.89 8.50 59.14
N ALA A 210 -31.67 7.42 58.99
CA ALA A 210 -33.11 7.42 59.23
C ALA A 210 -33.48 7.51 60.73
N GLN A 211 -32.58 7.10 61.63
CA GLN A 211 -32.74 7.21 63.09
C GLN A 211 -32.16 8.49 63.67
N ALA A 212 -31.54 9.36 62.86
CA ALA A 212 -31.21 10.71 63.30
C ALA A 212 -32.52 11.36 63.76
N SER A 213 -32.58 11.68 65.05
CA SER A 213 -33.79 12.12 65.73
C SER A 213 -34.30 13.42 65.09
N GLU A 214 -35.17 13.29 64.10
CA GLU A 214 -35.87 14.37 63.40
C GLU A 214 -34.90 15.37 62.74
N PHE A 215 -34.74 15.26 61.41
CA PHE A 215 -33.93 16.21 60.67
C PHE A 215 -34.30 17.66 61.01
N ASN A 216 -33.28 18.51 61.15
CA ASN A 216 -33.51 19.93 61.40
C ASN A 216 -33.73 20.68 60.09
N SER A 217 -34.47 21.80 60.17
CA SER A 217 -34.52 22.75 59.06
C SER A 217 -33.11 23.21 58.70
N GLY A 218 -32.78 23.18 57.41
CA GLY A 218 -31.46 23.47 56.84
C GLY A 218 -30.49 22.28 56.80
N GLU A 219 -30.89 21.11 57.31
CA GLU A 219 -30.03 19.92 57.31
C GLU A 219 -30.04 19.23 55.95
N ARG A 220 -28.85 18.84 55.46
CA ARG A 220 -28.69 18.07 54.23
C ARG A 220 -28.97 16.60 54.48
N ILE A 221 -29.70 15.98 53.56
CA ILE A 221 -29.98 14.54 53.64
C ILE A 221 -28.81 13.77 53.00
N ALA A 222 -28.04 13.08 53.83
CA ALA A 222 -26.96 12.21 53.36
C ALA A 222 -27.48 10.79 53.07
N PHE A 223 -27.55 10.40 51.78
CA PHE A 223 -27.89 9.04 51.38
C PHE A 223 -26.63 8.17 51.47
N THR A 224 -26.40 7.65 52.65
CA THR A 224 -25.11 7.05 53.00
C THR A 224 -24.88 5.69 52.35
N ILE A 225 -25.86 4.96 51.82
CA ILE A 225 -25.64 3.68 51.12
C ILE A 225 -25.49 3.92 49.62
N THR A 226 -24.28 3.80 49.09
CA THR A 226 -24.00 4.00 47.66
C THR A 226 -24.10 2.69 46.88
N HIS A 227 -24.98 2.64 45.88
CA HIS A 227 -25.15 1.49 44.96
C HIS A 227 -24.40 1.70 43.64
N LEU A 228 -24.31 2.93 43.18
CA LEU A 228 -23.59 3.34 41.96
C LEU A 228 -22.98 4.73 42.18
N ASN A 229 -21.77 4.97 41.68
CA ASN A 229 -21.11 6.28 41.73
C ASN A 229 -20.08 6.44 40.60
N ASN A 230 -20.52 6.27 39.36
CA ASN A 230 -19.68 6.48 38.18
C ASN A 230 -19.27 7.95 38.10
N GLY A 231 -17.98 8.20 37.87
CA GLY A 231 -17.39 9.55 37.91
C GLY A 231 -17.09 10.06 39.32
N ASN A 232 -17.37 9.29 40.38
CA ASN A 232 -17.12 9.64 41.78
C ASN A 232 -17.66 11.04 42.15
N ALA A 233 -18.80 11.41 41.58
CA ALA A 233 -19.37 12.74 41.68
C ALA A 233 -20.29 12.92 42.91
N TYR A 234 -20.72 11.82 43.53
CA TYR A 234 -21.53 11.84 44.76
C TYR A 234 -20.67 11.57 46.00
N ASP A 235 -20.74 12.45 47.00
CA ASP A 235 -20.16 12.28 48.31
C ASP A 235 -21.23 11.75 49.29
N ARG A 236 -21.06 10.48 49.70
CA ARG A 236 -22.00 9.78 50.58
C ARG A 236 -22.06 10.32 52.00
N ASP A 237 -20.99 10.96 52.46
CA ASP A 237 -20.89 11.45 53.84
C ASP A 237 -21.58 12.82 53.98
N THR A 238 -21.58 13.62 52.91
CA THR A 238 -22.21 14.95 52.89
C THR A 238 -23.57 14.99 52.19
N GLY A 239 -23.89 13.99 51.38
CA GLY A 239 -25.12 13.96 50.58
C GLY A 239 -25.07 14.81 49.31
N VAL A 240 -23.88 15.28 48.91
CA VAL A 240 -23.71 16.27 47.85
C VAL A 240 -23.22 15.61 46.57
N PHE A 241 -23.88 15.93 45.46
CA PHE A 241 -23.38 15.68 44.12
C PHE A 241 -22.60 16.91 43.63
N THR A 242 -21.40 16.73 43.09
CA THR A 242 -20.59 17.79 42.45
C THR A 242 -20.42 17.47 40.98
N ALA A 243 -20.89 18.36 40.09
CA ALA A 243 -20.76 18.16 38.65
C ALA A 243 -19.29 18.11 38.22
N PRO A 244 -18.79 17.01 37.64
CA PRO A 244 -17.39 16.92 37.23
C PRO A 244 -17.12 17.62 35.89
N VAL A 245 -18.16 17.85 35.07
CA VAL A 245 -18.09 18.47 33.74
C VAL A 245 -19.28 19.42 33.54
N ASN A 246 -19.20 20.25 32.51
CA ASN A 246 -20.34 21.07 32.09
C ASN A 246 -21.35 20.18 31.33
N GLY A 247 -22.63 20.34 31.63
CA GLY A 247 -23.67 19.62 30.90
C GLY A 247 -25.04 19.63 31.56
N THR A 248 -25.96 18.89 30.95
CA THR A 248 -27.32 18.73 31.46
C THR A 248 -27.42 17.45 32.29
N TYR A 249 -27.90 17.59 33.51
CA TYR A 249 -28.06 16.51 34.48
C TYR A 249 -29.53 16.29 34.81
N VAL A 250 -29.89 15.03 35.08
CA VAL A 250 -31.15 14.66 35.74
C VAL A 250 -30.87 14.21 37.16
N PHE A 251 -31.73 14.64 38.08
CA PHE A 251 -31.74 14.19 39.46
C PHE A 251 -33.13 13.70 39.83
N LEU A 252 -33.18 12.57 40.54
CA LEU A 252 -34.39 11.91 41.00
C LEU A 252 -34.22 11.61 42.48
N ALA A 253 -35.02 12.23 43.34
CA ALA A 253 -35.08 11.87 44.75
C ALA A 253 -36.43 11.23 45.04
N ASN A 254 -36.43 10.05 45.64
CA ASN A 254 -37.63 9.38 46.11
C ASN A 254 -37.52 9.26 47.62
N LEU A 255 -38.47 9.84 48.34
CA LEU A 255 -38.47 9.85 49.80
C LEU A 255 -39.72 9.13 50.28
N GLN A 256 -39.50 8.15 51.15
CA GLN A 256 -40.55 7.49 51.91
C GLN A 256 -40.62 8.11 53.30
N LEU A 257 -41.83 8.49 53.72
CA LEU A 257 -42.09 8.97 55.06
C LEU A 257 -42.85 7.93 55.88
N HIS A 258 -42.41 7.78 57.12
CA HIS A 258 -43.18 7.17 58.19
C HIS A 258 -42.83 7.89 59.49
N SER A 259 -43.81 8.13 60.33
CA SER A 259 -43.51 8.65 61.66
C SER A 259 -44.51 8.12 62.65
N SER A 260 -43.99 7.71 63.81
CA SER A 260 -44.78 7.32 64.97
C SER A 260 -45.42 8.51 65.68
N SER A 261 -45.14 9.74 65.24
CA SER A 261 -45.66 10.99 65.80
C SER A 261 -46.90 11.50 65.04
N PRO A 262 -48.08 11.60 65.69
CA PRO A 262 -49.32 12.08 65.05
C PRO A 262 -49.28 13.53 64.57
N SER A 263 -48.37 14.36 65.12
CA SER A 263 -48.24 15.79 64.82
C SER A 263 -47.28 16.10 63.68
N ARG A 264 -46.59 15.09 63.13
CA ARG A 264 -45.44 15.27 62.23
C ARG A 264 -45.61 14.43 60.97
N ARG A 265 -46.69 14.75 60.26
CA ARG A 265 -47.19 13.96 59.13
C ARG A 265 -46.71 14.43 57.77
N ASN A 266 -45.81 15.41 57.72
CA ASN A 266 -45.29 15.97 56.48
C ASN A 266 -43.82 16.36 56.57
N VAL A 267 -43.17 16.40 55.41
CA VAL A 267 -41.82 16.92 55.20
C VAL A 267 -41.81 17.76 53.92
N TYR A 268 -41.20 18.94 54.03
CA TYR A 268 -40.80 19.77 52.90
C TYR A 268 -39.30 19.61 52.72
N THR A 269 -38.91 19.17 51.53
CA THR A 269 -37.50 19.13 51.12
C THR A 269 -37.28 20.11 49.97
N ILE A 270 -36.06 20.60 49.86
CA ILE A 270 -35.64 21.48 48.77
C ILE A 270 -34.44 20.84 48.09
N LEU A 271 -34.53 20.68 46.78
CA LEU A 271 -33.36 20.41 45.96
C LEU A 271 -32.64 21.74 45.73
N LYS A 272 -31.38 21.80 46.16
CA LYS A 272 -30.53 22.98 46.10
C LYS A 272 -29.54 22.86 44.94
N LEU A 273 -29.22 23.99 44.29
CA LEU A 273 -28.12 24.12 43.34
C LEU A 273 -27.22 25.28 43.78
N GLY A 274 -25.98 24.96 44.18
CA GLY A 274 -25.02 25.98 44.63
C GLY A 274 -25.53 26.85 45.80
N GLY A 275 -26.45 26.33 46.61
CA GLY A 275 -27.09 27.03 47.73
C GLY A 275 -28.42 27.70 47.41
N SER A 276 -28.77 27.84 46.13
CA SER A 276 -30.07 28.38 45.70
C SER A 276 -31.15 27.29 45.67
N ASP A 277 -32.38 27.67 45.99
CA ASP A 277 -33.55 26.78 45.93
C ASP A 277 -33.93 26.54 44.46
N VAL A 278 -34.00 25.27 44.04
CA VAL A 278 -34.40 24.89 42.68
C VAL A 278 -35.83 24.36 42.66
N LEU A 279 -36.12 23.39 43.53
CA LEU A 279 -37.40 22.71 43.58
C LEU A 279 -37.75 22.38 45.02
N THR A 280 -38.97 22.71 45.44
CA THR A 280 -39.52 22.26 46.72
C THR A 280 -40.37 21.02 46.49
N CYS A 281 -40.17 20.00 47.31
CA CYS A 281 -40.98 18.80 47.31
C CYS A 281 -41.70 18.66 48.64
N TYR A 282 -42.99 18.37 48.55
CA TYR A 282 -43.86 18.19 49.68
C TYR A 282 -44.36 16.75 49.71
N ILE A 283 -44.24 16.13 50.88
CA ILE A 283 -44.71 14.78 51.11
C ILE A 283 -45.47 14.81 52.42
N ALA A 284 -46.68 14.29 52.40
CA ALA A 284 -47.51 14.14 53.59
C ALA A 284 -48.13 12.76 53.60
N TYR A 285 -48.25 12.15 54.78
CA TYR A 285 -48.89 10.85 54.94
C TYR A 285 -50.09 10.97 55.89
N ASP A 286 -51.15 10.22 55.63
CA ASP A 286 -52.33 10.20 56.50
C ASP A 286 -52.52 8.85 57.23
N ASP A 287 -51.92 7.75 56.76
CA ASP A 287 -52.10 6.40 57.28
C ASP A 287 -50.80 5.71 57.75
N TYR A 288 -50.00 5.14 56.85
CA TYR A 288 -48.89 4.22 57.18
C TYR A 288 -47.58 4.53 56.45
N TYR A 289 -47.56 4.48 55.10
CA TYR A 289 -46.42 4.90 54.28
C TYR A 289 -46.92 5.75 53.13
N ASP A 290 -46.26 6.88 52.91
CA ASP A 290 -46.39 7.61 51.66
C ASP A 290 -45.00 7.89 51.06
N MET A 291 -44.97 8.02 49.74
CA MET A 291 -43.76 8.29 48.97
C MET A 291 -43.97 9.52 48.09
N GLY A 292 -43.00 10.42 48.10
CA GLY A 292 -42.95 11.53 47.17
C GLY A 292 -41.65 11.55 46.39
N SER A 293 -41.70 12.13 45.19
CA SER A 293 -40.54 12.32 44.33
C SER A 293 -40.18 13.79 44.12
N CYS A 294 -38.90 14.02 43.86
CA CYS A 294 -38.28 15.29 43.49
C CYS A 294 -37.45 15.08 42.24
N ASP A 295 -37.97 15.50 41.10
CA ASP A 295 -37.33 15.22 39.82
C ASP A 295 -37.01 16.54 39.12
N VAL A 296 -35.75 16.72 38.74
CA VAL A 296 -35.33 17.94 38.03
C VAL A 296 -34.31 17.61 36.95
N VAL A 297 -34.43 18.31 35.82
CA VAL A 297 -33.41 18.36 34.77
C VAL A 297 -32.87 19.78 34.76
N LEU A 298 -31.57 19.93 34.95
CA LEU A 298 -30.93 21.24 35.01
C LEU A 298 -29.52 21.19 34.42
N TYR A 299 -29.09 22.33 33.90
CA TYR A 299 -27.72 22.54 33.44
C TYR A 299 -26.81 22.84 34.64
N MET A 300 -25.63 22.20 34.67
CA MET A 300 -24.59 22.46 35.67
C MET A 300 -23.26 22.76 34.98
N THR A 301 -22.53 23.70 35.57
CA THR A 301 -21.11 23.92 35.28
C THR A 301 -20.26 23.06 36.22
N ALA A 302 -19.07 22.67 35.76
CA ALA A 302 -18.13 21.88 36.54
C ALA A 302 -17.84 22.54 37.90
N GLY A 303 -17.94 21.75 38.97
CA GLY A 303 -17.81 22.19 40.35
C GLY A 303 -19.10 22.67 41.01
N GLN A 304 -20.20 22.90 40.28
CA GLN A 304 -21.48 23.18 40.92
C GLN A 304 -22.00 21.96 41.68
N GLN A 305 -22.72 22.25 42.76
CA GLN A 305 -23.17 21.24 43.72
C GLN A 305 -24.68 21.17 43.79
N VAL A 306 -25.22 19.95 43.89
CA VAL A 306 -26.64 19.66 44.12
C VAL A 306 -26.78 18.76 45.34
N TRP A 307 -27.77 19.06 46.18
CA TRP A 307 -28.15 18.22 47.32
C TRP A 307 -29.64 18.39 47.66
N LEU A 308 -30.13 17.50 48.50
CA LEU A 308 -31.47 17.60 49.08
C LEU A 308 -31.37 18.09 50.53
N GLU A 309 -32.15 19.11 50.86
CA GLU A 309 -32.15 19.78 52.16
C GLU A 309 -33.54 19.77 52.77
N ILE A 310 -33.63 19.62 54.09
CA ILE A 310 -34.89 19.71 54.82
C ILE A 310 -35.24 21.18 55.02
N PHE A 311 -36.38 21.61 54.51
CA PHE A 311 -36.86 22.98 54.69
C PHE A 311 -37.70 23.10 55.95
N SER A 312 -38.72 22.26 56.09
CA SER A 312 -39.62 22.24 57.24
C SER A 312 -40.40 20.93 57.30
N GLY A 313 -41.16 20.72 58.38
CA GLY A 313 -41.80 19.44 58.67
C GLY A 313 -40.99 18.65 59.68
N GLY A 314 -41.63 17.67 60.31
CA GLY A 314 -41.03 16.91 61.41
C GLY A 314 -41.18 15.40 61.26
N GLY A 315 -41.75 14.92 60.16
CA GLY A 315 -41.85 13.49 59.88
C GLY A 315 -40.46 12.92 59.61
N GLY A 316 -40.10 11.80 60.24
CA GLY A 316 -38.86 11.10 59.91
C GLY A 316 -38.90 10.60 58.46
N ILE A 317 -37.76 10.68 57.75
CA ILE A 317 -37.55 9.87 56.54
C ILE A 317 -37.19 8.47 57.01
N THR A 318 -37.96 7.47 56.59
CA THR A 318 -37.85 6.12 57.17
C THR A 318 -37.29 5.09 56.21
N LEU A 319 -37.01 3.94 56.82
CA LEU A 319 -36.62 2.72 56.17
C LEU A 319 -37.61 1.66 56.60
N ASP A 320 -38.55 1.31 55.73
CA ASP A 320 -39.26 0.06 55.87
C ASP A 320 -39.05 -0.76 54.60
N SER A 321 -38.18 -1.76 54.74
CA SER A 321 -37.83 -2.70 53.68
C SER A 321 -39.09 -3.33 53.08
N PRO A 322 -39.25 -3.38 51.75
CA PRO A 322 -38.21 -3.18 50.73
C PRO A 322 -38.05 -1.73 50.25
N SER A 323 -38.80 -0.79 50.79
CA SER A 323 -38.82 0.61 50.36
C SER A 323 -37.79 1.44 51.13
N SER A 324 -36.85 2.03 50.40
CA SER A 324 -35.81 2.90 50.96
C SER A 324 -35.79 4.21 50.18
N SER A 325 -35.74 5.32 50.90
CA SER A 325 -35.54 6.63 50.30
C SER A 325 -34.22 6.65 49.54
N ALA A 326 -34.25 7.09 48.29
CA ALA A 326 -33.13 7.07 47.38
C ALA A 326 -32.94 8.40 46.66
N PHE A 327 -31.69 8.73 46.37
CA PHE A 327 -31.31 9.84 45.53
C PHE A 327 -30.40 9.33 44.43
N SER A 328 -30.73 9.69 43.20
CA SER A 328 -29.97 9.33 42.02
C SER A 328 -29.86 10.50 41.08
N GLY A 329 -28.89 10.39 40.18
CA GLY A 329 -28.73 11.34 39.11
C GLY A 329 -27.77 10.84 38.05
N ALA A 330 -27.89 11.41 36.87
CA ALA A 330 -27.05 11.06 35.73
C ALA A 330 -26.84 12.27 34.82
N LEU A 331 -25.70 12.29 34.16
CA LEU A 331 -25.41 13.19 33.05
C LEU A 331 -26.16 12.72 31.80
N ILE A 332 -26.99 13.59 31.24
CA ILE A 332 -27.74 13.33 30.00
C ILE A 332 -26.86 13.61 28.78
N HIS A 333 -26.24 14.78 28.75
CA HIS A 333 -25.30 15.18 27.71
C HIS A 333 -24.28 16.16 28.28
N THR A 334 -23.05 16.07 27.80
CA THR A 334 -21.98 17.03 28.10
C THR A 334 -21.98 18.16 27.09
N ASP A 335 -21.40 19.30 27.48
CA ASP A 335 -21.00 20.32 26.53
C ASP A 335 -19.66 19.86 25.93
N ILE A 336 -19.69 19.35 24.70
CA ILE A 336 -18.50 18.94 23.94
C ILE A 336 -17.89 20.16 23.26
#